data_AF-A0A8J7E7Q8-F1
#
_entry.id   AF-A0A8J7E7Q8-F1
#
_cell.length_a   1.000
_cell.length_b   1.000
_cell.length_c   1.000
_cell.angle_alpha   90.00
_cell.angle_beta   90.00
_cell.angle_gamma   90.00
#
_symmetry.space_group_name_H-M   'P 1'
#
loop_
_entity.id
_entity.type
_entity.pdbx_description
1 polymer ?
#
loop_
_entity_poly.entity_id
_entity_poly.type
_entity_poly.pdbx_seq_one_letter_code
_entity_poly.pdbx_strand_id
1 'polypeptide(L)'
;MTQARQHPSLPLHLVPQQVADTEDWIKADKLDSSTLDLIVSAPSLHLVPGQPGTLSVQIESRARHHRLAWYVAITGNFPADWLSEKAGIAPSAGVPDAADFLRVNSSSAPERHHSEAESFPEDRPAQYTAIRHGDRAEKTFYFHVPQDYFEQQTAINQRQHRLPLNYVAEISLYAAILEPGPPQIVLAGFRPLQLQVRPSSTYTTFLPAIFQSSEVVSRFLALIEQAFDPTVQTADSLWAYLDPLTAPEALLPFLAHWVAWPLDRRWSIPQQRRLLRHAVQLYRWRGTRYGLRLFLHIYTGLPLEDDTIPEAQKRISVVENYQTGFVMGRVEFAQMPMLGGGRPFHFSVTLRPAPPQSLDFALLKDIVEQVKPAYCTYDLNVEYNEA
;
A
#
# COMPACT_ATOMS: atom_id res chain seq x y z
N MET A 1 37.77 -27.23 47.69
CA MET A 1 37.46 -28.56 47.12
C MET A 1 35.99 -28.50 46.74
N THR A 2 35.63 -28.31 45.47
CA THR A 2 35.71 -29.32 44.40
C THR A 2 35.99 -28.65 43.05
N GLN A 3 36.87 -29.25 42.25
CA GLN A 3 37.32 -28.79 40.94
C GLN A 3 36.62 -29.57 39.80
N ALA A 4 36.64 -28.95 38.60
CA ALA A 4 36.37 -29.49 37.25
C ALA A 4 34.87 -29.60 36.85
N ARG A 5 34.43 -29.13 35.66
CA ARG A 5 35.12 -29.07 34.35
C ARG A 5 34.83 -27.76 33.61
N GLN A 6 35.88 -27.18 33.02
CA GLN A 6 35.80 -26.16 32.00
C GLN A 6 35.49 -26.84 30.66
N HIS A 7 34.40 -26.41 30.00
CA HIS A 7 34.16 -26.66 28.58
C HIS A 7 34.20 -25.29 27.87
N PRO A 8 34.90 -25.13 26.75
CA PRO A 8 34.89 -23.88 26.01
C PRO A 8 33.54 -23.74 25.30
N SER A 9 32.66 -22.88 25.82
CA SER A 9 31.46 -22.43 25.11
C SER A 9 31.80 -21.14 24.35
N LEU A 10 32.05 -21.26 23.05
CA LEU A 10 31.92 -20.15 22.10
C LEU A 10 30.44 -20.04 21.74
N PRO A 11 29.82 -18.86 21.91
CA PRO A 11 28.72 -18.57 21.01
C PRO A 11 28.70 -17.12 20.51
N LEU A 12 28.29 -17.06 19.24
CA LEU A 12 27.56 -16.00 18.56
C LEU A 12 28.40 -14.89 17.91
N HIS A 13 28.87 -15.25 16.71
CA HIS A 13 28.96 -14.36 15.57
C HIS A 13 27.62 -13.63 15.33
N LEU A 14 27.71 -12.30 15.21
CA LEU A 14 26.67 -11.46 14.62
C LEU A 14 27.34 -10.52 13.63
N VAL A 15 27.15 -10.77 12.34
CA VAL A 15 26.98 -9.72 11.34
C VAL A 15 25.91 -10.19 10.36
N PRO A 16 24.79 -9.45 10.18
CA PRO A 16 23.80 -9.73 9.16
C PRO A 16 24.31 -9.21 7.83
N GLN A 17 24.75 -10.11 6.98
CA GLN A 17 24.88 -9.85 5.55
C GLN A 17 24.71 -11.22 4.91
N GLN A 18 23.67 -11.40 4.09
CA GLN A 18 23.57 -12.57 3.22
C GLN A 18 24.77 -12.53 2.26
N VAL A 19 25.87 -13.11 2.74
CA VAL A 19 26.98 -13.62 1.96
C VAL A 19 26.89 -15.11 2.16
N ALA A 20 26.78 -15.82 1.05
CA ALA A 20 26.81 -17.26 1.00
C ALA A 20 28.21 -17.74 1.40
N ASP A 21 28.34 -18.26 2.62
CA ASP A 21 29.31 -19.27 3.01
C ASP A 21 28.45 -20.53 3.27
N THR A 22 28.65 -21.70 2.68
CA THR A 22 29.88 -22.45 2.49
C THR A 22 29.59 -23.65 1.58
N GLU A 23 30.54 -23.96 0.69
CA GLU A 23 30.92 -25.30 0.19
C GLU A 23 29.82 -26.31 -0.21
N ASP A 24 29.47 -26.33 -1.50
CA ASP A 24 29.11 -27.58 -2.19
C ASP A 24 29.67 -27.55 -3.62
N TRP A 25 30.93 -27.94 -3.75
CA TRP A 25 31.65 -28.01 -5.03
C TRP A 25 31.47 -29.40 -5.67
N ILE A 26 30.79 -29.47 -6.80
CA ILE A 26 30.71 -30.71 -7.59
C ILE A 26 31.33 -30.44 -8.96
N LYS A 27 32.34 -31.23 -9.35
CA LYS A 27 33.00 -31.21 -10.67
C LYS A 27 32.23 -32.13 -11.63
N ALA A 28 32.04 -31.73 -12.88
CA ALA A 28 31.39 -32.57 -13.91
C ALA A 28 32.35 -32.86 -15.07
N ASP A 29 32.16 -34.01 -15.71
CA ASP A 29 33.19 -34.72 -16.47
C ASP A 29 32.93 -34.76 -18.00
N LYS A 30 34.04 -34.63 -18.74
CA LYS A 30 34.30 -34.86 -20.19
C LYS A 30 33.81 -33.87 -21.27
N LEU A 31 34.63 -32.83 -21.51
CA LEU A 31 35.61 -32.76 -22.61
C LEU A 31 36.83 -31.99 -22.04
N ASP A 32 37.92 -32.70 -21.70
CA ASP A 32 38.96 -32.29 -20.72
C ASP A 32 38.47 -31.20 -19.75
N SER A 33 37.63 -31.61 -18.78
CA SER A 33 36.90 -30.84 -17.76
C SER A 33 37.77 -29.93 -16.86
N SER A 34 39.03 -29.70 -17.23
CA SER A 34 40.01 -28.90 -16.51
C SER A 34 40.15 -27.46 -17.02
N THR A 35 39.30 -27.02 -17.96
CA THR A 35 39.54 -25.78 -18.72
C THR A 35 38.63 -24.60 -18.32
N LEU A 36 37.35 -24.84 -17.97
CA LEU A 36 36.42 -23.83 -17.45
C LEU A 36 35.56 -24.44 -16.34
N ASP A 37 35.49 -23.80 -15.18
CA ASP A 37 34.59 -24.21 -14.08
C ASP A 37 33.34 -23.33 -14.09
N LEU A 38 32.14 -23.95 -14.04
CA LEU A 38 30.84 -23.29 -13.90
C LEU A 38 30.40 -23.30 -12.44
N ILE A 39 30.24 -22.12 -11.84
CA ILE A 39 29.82 -21.93 -10.46
C ILE A 39 28.47 -21.19 -10.47
N VAL A 40 27.48 -21.76 -9.78
CA VAL A 40 26.13 -21.20 -9.68
C VAL A 40 25.84 -20.87 -8.22
N SER A 41 25.23 -19.70 -7.99
CA SER A 41 24.93 -19.20 -6.64
C SER A 41 24.06 -20.13 -5.78
N ALA A 42 23.09 -20.84 -6.36
CA ALA A 42 22.26 -21.83 -5.65
C ALA A 42 21.66 -22.91 -6.59
N PRO A 43 21.44 -24.15 -6.12
CA PRO A 43 20.76 -25.20 -6.89
C PRO A 43 19.24 -25.00 -7.00
N SER A 44 18.67 -24.11 -6.17
CA SER A 44 17.26 -23.72 -6.20
C SER A 44 17.11 -22.22 -6.02
N LEU A 45 16.21 -21.60 -6.79
CA LEU A 45 15.89 -20.19 -6.74
C LEU A 45 14.42 -20.00 -6.37
N HIS A 46 14.16 -19.29 -5.26
CA HIS A 46 12.82 -18.89 -4.87
C HIS A 46 12.42 -17.61 -5.62
N LEU A 47 11.32 -17.65 -6.35
CA LEU A 47 10.79 -16.55 -7.13
C LEU A 47 9.51 -16.04 -6.48
N VAL A 48 9.47 -14.76 -6.12
CA VAL A 48 8.28 -14.09 -5.61
C VAL A 48 7.65 -13.31 -6.77
N PRO A 49 6.37 -13.56 -7.10
CA PRO A 49 5.64 -12.77 -8.10
C PRO A 49 5.79 -11.26 -7.92
N GLY A 50 6.09 -10.54 -9.00
CA GLY A 50 6.30 -9.09 -8.97
C GLY A 50 7.68 -8.62 -8.49
N GLN A 51 8.54 -9.52 -7.99
CA GLN A 51 9.91 -9.21 -7.61
C GLN A 51 10.91 -9.93 -8.54
N PRO A 52 11.99 -9.26 -9.00
CA PRO A 52 12.99 -9.89 -9.84
C PRO A 52 13.83 -10.89 -9.02
N GLY A 53 13.78 -12.18 -9.38
CA GLY A 53 14.73 -13.18 -8.89
C GLY A 53 16.07 -13.02 -9.59
N THR A 54 17.18 -13.11 -8.86
CA THR A 54 18.53 -12.93 -9.42
C THR A 54 19.32 -14.23 -9.35
N LEU A 55 19.94 -14.60 -10.47
CA LEU A 55 20.84 -15.74 -10.60
C LEU A 55 22.19 -15.26 -11.12
N SER A 56 23.23 -15.29 -10.28
CA SER A 56 24.61 -15.09 -10.73
C SER A 56 25.26 -16.42 -11.09
N VAL A 57 25.90 -16.43 -12.25
CA VAL A 57 26.72 -17.52 -12.79
C VAL A 57 28.15 -17.01 -12.91
N GLN A 58 29.06 -17.65 -12.20
CA GLN A 58 30.48 -17.35 -12.24
C GLN A 58 31.23 -18.41 -13.03
N ILE A 59 32.19 -17.95 -13.83
CA ILE A 59 32.96 -18.78 -14.75
C ILE A 59 34.44 -18.49 -14.50
N GLU A 60 35.21 -19.53 -14.23
CA GLU A 60 36.65 -19.42 -14.00
C GLU A 60 37.42 -20.19 -15.09
N SER A 61 38.33 -19.51 -15.78
CA SER A 61 39.15 -20.13 -16.84
C SER A 61 40.46 -20.69 -16.30
N ARG A 62 40.71 -21.96 -16.62
CA ARG A 62 41.95 -22.70 -16.34
C ARG A 62 42.75 -23.02 -17.61
N ALA A 63 42.33 -22.52 -18.78
CA ALA A 63 43.07 -22.67 -20.04
C ALA A 63 44.39 -21.91 -20.03
N ARG A 64 45.53 -22.59 -19.89
CA ARG A 64 46.85 -21.92 -19.79
C ARG A 64 47.33 -21.23 -21.08
N HIS A 65 46.85 -21.63 -22.25
CA HIS A 65 47.46 -21.25 -23.54
C HIS A 65 46.47 -20.74 -24.61
N HIS A 66 45.15 -20.76 -24.35
CA HIS A 66 44.14 -20.39 -25.34
C HIS A 66 43.22 -19.28 -24.83
N ARG A 67 42.80 -18.41 -25.75
CA ARG A 67 41.66 -17.50 -25.52
C ARG A 67 40.38 -18.27 -25.78
N LEU A 68 39.47 -18.25 -24.80
CA LEU A 68 38.20 -18.93 -24.92
C LEU A 68 37.08 -17.91 -25.06
N ALA A 69 36.19 -18.13 -26.01
CA ALA A 69 34.87 -17.53 -26.07
C ALA A 69 33.92 -18.41 -25.25
N TRP A 70 33.08 -17.82 -24.42
CA TRP A 70 32.06 -18.57 -23.69
C TRP A 70 30.67 -17.93 -23.82
N TYR A 71 29.65 -18.77 -23.65
CA TYR A 71 28.24 -18.41 -23.63
C TYR A 71 27.48 -19.29 -22.64
N VAL A 72 26.55 -18.71 -21.90
CA VAL A 72 25.67 -19.44 -20.96
C VAL A 72 24.25 -19.36 -21.49
N ALA A 73 23.64 -20.54 -21.69
CA ALA A 73 22.23 -20.70 -21.99
C ALA A 73 21.49 -21.18 -20.74
N ILE A 74 20.26 -20.71 -20.56
CA ILE A 74 19.34 -21.25 -19.56
C ILE A 74 18.10 -21.75 -20.30
N THR A 75 17.85 -23.05 -20.22
CA THR A 75 16.68 -23.70 -20.82
C THR A 75 15.87 -24.38 -19.73
N GLY A 76 14.59 -24.66 -19.96
CA GLY A 76 13.76 -25.29 -18.94
C GLY A 76 12.29 -25.29 -19.30
N ASN A 77 11.47 -25.78 -18.37
CA ASN A 77 10.02 -25.84 -18.54
C ASN A 77 9.28 -24.58 -18.01
N PHE A 78 9.98 -23.44 -17.90
CA PHE A 78 9.42 -22.16 -17.48
C PHE A 78 9.06 -21.27 -18.68
N PRO A 79 8.13 -20.30 -18.52
CA PRO A 79 7.77 -19.38 -19.59
C PRO A 79 8.95 -18.54 -20.07
N ALA A 80 9.11 -18.44 -21.39
CA ALA A 80 10.25 -17.79 -22.03
C ALA A 80 10.38 -16.29 -21.69
N ASP A 81 9.26 -15.65 -21.43
CA ASP A 81 9.09 -14.26 -21.02
C ASP A 81 9.55 -13.97 -19.58
N TRP A 82 9.94 -14.98 -18.80
CA TRP A 82 10.44 -14.76 -17.44
C TRP A 82 11.92 -14.40 -17.41
N LEU A 83 12.71 -14.85 -18.38
CA LEU A 83 14.16 -14.71 -18.34
C LEU A 83 14.63 -13.43 -19.04
N SER A 84 15.46 -12.65 -18.35
CA SER A 84 16.10 -11.45 -18.91
C SER A 84 17.57 -11.38 -18.50
N GLU A 85 18.43 -10.91 -19.41
CA GLU A 85 19.84 -10.60 -19.11
C GLU A 85 20.04 -9.15 -18.63
N LYS A 86 18.99 -8.33 -18.67
CA LYS A 86 19.04 -6.92 -18.25
C LYS A 86 18.22 -6.71 -16.98
N ALA A 87 18.83 -6.05 -15.99
CA ALA A 87 18.14 -5.67 -14.76
C ALA A 87 16.93 -4.76 -15.07
N GLY A 88 15.75 -5.13 -14.58
CA GLY A 88 14.58 -4.25 -14.58
C GLY A 88 13.77 -4.15 -15.89
N ILE A 89 14.03 -5.00 -16.89
CA ILE A 89 13.22 -5.07 -18.11
C ILE A 89 12.58 -6.46 -18.16
N ALA A 90 11.28 -6.54 -17.83
CA ALA A 90 10.45 -7.65 -18.29
C ALA A 90 10.39 -7.58 -19.83
N PRO A 91 10.59 -8.68 -20.55
CA PRO A 91 10.51 -8.66 -22.01
C PRO A 91 9.13 -8.15 -22.42
N SER A 92 9.10 -7.04 -23.16
CA SER A 92 7.86 -6.38 -23.54
C SER A 92 6.98 -7.33 -24.36
N ALA A 93 5.74 -7.53 -23.92
CA ALA A 93 4.70 -8.18 -24.70
C ALA A 93 4.39 -7.32 -25.95
N GLY A 94 5.09 -7.58 -27.05
CA GLY A 94 4.90 -6.90 -28.33
C GLY A 94 6.22 -6.53 -28.98
N VAL A 95 6.40 -7.03 -30.22
CA VAL A 95 7.54 -6.90 -31.15
C VAL A 95 8.57 -8.04 -31.02
N PRO A 96 8.76 -8.86 -32.08
CA PRO A 96 9.63 -10.03 -32.07
C PRO A 96 11.08 -9.61 -32.23
N ASP A 97 11.84 -9.63 -31.13
CA ASP A 97 13.30 -9.68 -31.18
C ASP A 97 13.89 -10.64 -30.12
N ALA A 98 13.01 -11.30 -29.34
CA ALA A 98 13.34 -12.37 -28.39
C ALA A 98 12.93 -13.77 -28.89
N ALA A 99 12.40 -13.86 -30.12
CA ALA A 99 11.83 -15.08 -30.68
C ALA A 99 12.85 -16.12 -31.17
N ASP A 100 14.15 -15.81 -31.21
CA ASP A 100 15.16 -16.73 -31.75
C ASP A 100 15.88 -17.59 -30.70
N PHE A 101 15.65 -17.36 -29.40
CA PHE A 101 16.49 -17.96 -28.35
C PHE A 101 15.81 -18.96 -27.41
N LEU A 102 14.52 -19.22 -27.55
CA LEU A 102 13.80 -20.14 -26.66
C LEU A 102 12.85 -21.03 -27.46
N ARG A 103 13.39 -22.09 -28.07
CA ARG A 103 12.56 -23.20 -28.53
C ARG A 103 12.11 -24.02 -27.33
N VAL A 104 10.91 -23.68 -26.87
CA VAL A 104 10.06 -24.49 -26.00
C VAL A 104 9.79 -25.81 -26.73
N ASN A 105 10.39 -26.91 -26.28
CA ASN A 105 9.87 -28.24 -26.60
C ASN A 105 8.61 -28.46 -25.77
N SER A 106 7.46 -28.01 -26.28
CA SER A 106 6.16 -28.49 -25.86
C SER A 106 5.87 -29.82 -26.56
N SER A 107 6.41 -30.93 -26.06
CA SER A 107 5.85 -32.24 -26.34
C SER A 107 6.23 -33.26 -25.27
N SER A 108 5.28 -34.11 -24.98
CA SER A 108 5.20 -35.14 -23.94
C SER A 108 6.34 -36.17 -23.93
N ALA A 109 6.74 -36.56 -22.71
CA ALA A 109 7.43 -37.80 -22.33
C ALA A 109 8.90 -37.98 -22.79
N PRO A 110 9.75 -38.69 -22.00
CA PRO A 110 11.18 -38.77 -22.24
C PRO A 110 11.49 -39.99 -23.12
N GLU A 111 11.63 -39.81 -24.43
CA GLU A 111 12.33 -40.80 -25.25
C GLU A 111 13.75 -40.33 -25.52
N ARG A 112 14.70 -41.08 -24.94
CA ARG A 112 16.12 -40.94 -25.15
C ARG A 112 16.43 -41.31 -26.60
N HIS A 113 16.61 -40.31 -27.46
CA HIS A 113 17.32 -40.48 -28.71
C HIS A 113 18.49 -39.49 -28.78
N HIS A 114 19.69 -40.03 -28.58
CA HIS A 114 20.92 -39.43 -29.10
C HIS A 114 20.77 -39.32 -30.62
N SER A 115 20.72 -38.10 -31.15
CA SER A 115 21.18 -37.71 -32.50
C SER A 115 20.37 -36.52 -32.99
N GLU A 116 20.85 -35.31 -32.71
CA GLU A 116 20.90 -34.23 -33.69
C GLU A 116 21.84 -33.18 -33.11
N ALA A 117 22.94 -32.90 -33.82
CA ALA A 117 23.86 -31.83 -33.47
C ALA A 117 23.09 -30.51 -33.60
N GLU A 118 22.67 -29.95 -32.47
CA GLU A 118 22.05 -28.62 -32.42
C GLU A 118 23.02 -27.62 -33.05
N SER A 119 22.66 -27.15 -34.25
CA SER A 119 23.42 -26.17 -35.00
C SER A 119 23.45 -24.85 -34.25
N PHE A 120 24.66 -24.32 -34.11
CA PHE A 120 24.97 -23.00 -33.56
C PHE A 120 24.14 -21.90 -34.25
N PRO A 121 23.71 -20.84 -33.55
CA PRO A 121 23.20 -19.65 -34.24
C PRO A 121 24.38 -19.01 -35.00
N GLU A 122 24.52 -19.37 -36.28
CA GLU A 122 25.59 -18.88 -37.18
C GLU A 122 25.62 -17.36 -37.32
N ASP A 123 24.56 -16.65 -36.89
CA ASP A 123 24.33 -15.25 -37.25
C ASP A 123 24.82 -14.18 -36.26
N ARG A 124 25.44 -14.52 -35.11
CA ARG A 124 25.92 -13.48 -34.16
C ARG A 124 27.27 -13.79 -33.50
N PRO A 125 28.40 -13.44 -34.13
CA PRO A 125 29.74 -13.39 -33.49
C PRO A 125 29.87 -12.39 -32.32
N ALA A 126 28.82 -11.63 -31.99
CA ALA A 126 28.89 -10.43 -31.13
C ALA A 126 28.54 -10.62 -29.64
N GLN A 127 28.20 -11.83 -29.18
CA GLN A 127 27.79 -12.06 -27.77
C GLN A 127 28.75 -12.91 -26.94
N TYR A 128 29.89 -13.29 -27.52
CA TYR A 128 30.88 -14.09 -26.81
C TYR A 128 31.74 -13.21 -25.92
N THR A 129 31.84 -13.57 -24.65
CA THR A 129 32.80 -12.93 -23.75
C THR A 129 34.09 -13.72 -23.81
N ALA A 130 35.19 -13.05 -24.16
CA ALA A 130 36.50 -13.68 -24.19
C ALA A 130 37.10 -13.73 -22.78
N ILE A 131 37.59 -14.89 -22.35
CA ILE A 131 38.22 -15.10 -21.04
C ILE A 131 39.63 -15.67 -21.19
N ARG A 132 40.59 -15.20 -20.40
CA ARG A 132 41.99 -15.71 -20.39
C ARG A 132 42.23 -16.56 -19.14
N HIS A 133 43.36 -17.27 -19.13
CA HIS A 133 43.80 -18.08 -17.98
C HIS A 133 43.76 -17.28 -16.67
N GLY A 134 43.09 -17.80 -15.65
CA GLY A 134 43.02 -17.20 -14.31
C GLY A 134 42.04 -16.03 -14.19
N ASP A 135 41.40 -15.60 -15.29
CA ASP A 135 40.34 -14.61 -15.23
C ASP A 135 39.05 -15.25 -14.70
N ARG A 136 38.28 -14.46 -13.96
CA ARG A 136 36.92 -14.78 -13.53
C ARG A 136 35.94 -13.87 -14.25
N ALA A 137 34.89 -14.45 -14.80
CA ALA A 137 33.78 -13.71 -15.37
C ALA A 137 32.49 -14.04 -14.61
N GLU A 138 31.61 -13.05 -14.48
CA GLU A 138 30.30 -13.19 -13.88
C GLU A 138 29.23 -12.77 -14.88
N LYS A 139 28.17 -13.57 -14.99
CA LYS A 139 26.96 -13.25 -15.75
C LYS A 139 25.76 -13.39 -14.84
N THR A 140 24.94 -12.33 -14.78
CA THR A 140 23.74 -12.29 -13.96
C THR A 140 22.50 -12.39 -14.84
N PHE A 141 21.56 -13.25 -14.44
CA PHE A 141 20.27 -13.44 -15.07
C PHE A 141 19.17 -13.03 -14.11
N TYR A 142 18.10 -12.45 -14.65
CA TYR A 142 16.93 -12.01 -13.90
C TYR A 142 15.70 -12.82 -14.31
N PHE A 143 14.97 -13.31 -13.32
CA PHE A 143 13.70 -14.00 -13.49
C PHE A 143 12.55 -13.09 -13.06
N HIS A 144 11.65 -12.79 -13.97
CA HIS A 144 10.49 -11.93 -13.77
C HIS A 144 9.21 -12.76 -13.81
N VAL A 145 8.68 -13.10 -12.63
CA VAL A 145 7.37 -13.72 -12.53
C VAL A 145 6.31 -12.60 -12.45
N PRO A 146 5.25 -12.64 -13.29
CA PRO A 146 4.18 -11.64 -13.25
C PRO A 146 3.58 -11.50 -11.84
N GLN A 147 3.24 -10.28 -11.43
CA GLN A 147 2.69 -10.03 -10.09
C GLN A 147 1.37 -10.78 -9.86
N ASP A 148 0.58 -10.92 -10.91
CA ASP A 148 -0.74 -11.56 -10.95
C ASP A 148 -0.66 -13.07 -11.25
N TYR A 149 0.52 -13.69 -11.11
CA TYR A 149 0.75 -15.10 -11.45
C TYR A 149 -0.23 -16.08 -10.76
N PHE A 150 -0.65 -15.78 -9.53
CA PHE A 150 -1.60 -16.61 -8.78
C PHE A 150 -3.07 -16.31 -9.14
N GLU A 151 -3.35 -15.12 -9.66
CA GLU A 151 -4.67 -14.61 -9.99
C GLU A 151 -5.07 -14.85 -11.45
N GLN A 152 -4.10 -15.02 -12.35
CA GLN A 152 -4.34 -15.20 -13.77
C GLN A 152 -5.17 -16.47 -14.06
N GLN A 153 -6.37 -16.29 -14.63
CA GLN A 153 -7.25 -17.40 -15.04
C GLN A 153 -6.65 -18.27 -16.16
N THR A 154 -5.70 -17.76 -16.94
CA THR A 154 -4.91 -18.55 -17.89
C THR A 154 -4.07 -19.62 -17.19
N ALA A 155 -3.66 -19.36 -15.95
CA ALA A 155 -2.93 -20.28 -15.10
C ALA A 155 -3.83 -21.37 -14.47
N ILE A 156 -5.15 -21.13 -14.48
CA ILE A 156 -6.23 -22.07 -14.09
C ILE A 156 -7.12 -22.34 -15.32
N ASN A 157 -6.51 -22.71 -16.45
CA ASN A 157 -7.26 -23.03 -17.66
C ASN A 157 -8.00 -24.39 -17.49
N GLN A 158 -9.12 -24.60 -18.18
CA GLN A 158 -9.91 -25.85 -18.09
C GLN A 158 -9.11 -27.12 -18.44
N ARG A 159 -7.97 -26.97 -19.13
CA ARG A 159 -7.05 -28.07 -19.48
C ARG A 159 -5.91 -28.29 -18.46
N GLN A 160 -5.63 -27.31 -17.60
CA GLN A 160 -4.60 -27.38 -16.56
C GLN A 160 -5.24 -27.02 -15.21
N HIS A 161 -5.75 -28.04 -14.52
CA HIS A 161 -6.36 -27.88 -13.19
C HIS A 161 -5.35 -27.61 -12.07
N ARG A 162 -4.06 -27.51 -12.37
CA ARG A 162 -2.99 -27.29 -11.39
C ARG A 162 -2.00 -26.26 -11.89
N LEU A 163 -1.83 -25.21 -11.09
CA LEU A 163 -0.80 -24.19 -11.29
C LEU A 163 0.60 -24.79 -11.01
N PRO A 164 1.54 -24.76 -11.96
CA PRO A 164 2.89 -25.31 -11.76
C PRO A 164 3.75 -24.39 -10.88
N LEU A 165 3.95 -24.74 -9.61
CA LEU A 165 4.76 -23.93 -8.68
C LEU A 165 6.27 -24.22 -8.73
N ASN A 166 6.66 -25.31 -9.40
CA ASN A 166 8.03 -25.79 -9.45
C ASN A 166 8.38 -26.03 -10.92
N TYR A 167 9.47 -25.39 -11.35
CA TYR A 167 10.02 -25.50 -12.69
C TYR A 167 11.45 -26.03 -12.59
N VAL A 168 11.84 -26.76 -13.60
CA VAL A 168 13.20 -27.28 -13.77
C VAL A 168 13.83 -26.51 -14.92
N ALA A 169 14.96 -25.91 -14.63
CA ALA A 169 15.83 -25.26 -15.57
C ALA A 169 17.18 -25.99 -15.63
N GLU A 170 17.90 -25.82 -16.73
CA GLU A 170 19.27 -26.29 -16.94
C GLU A 170 20.10 -25.09 -17.41
N ILE A 171 21.23 -24.89 -16.74
CA ILE A 171 22.23 -23.89 -17.09
C ILE A 171 23.32 -24.61 -17.86
N SER A 172 23.47 -24.29 -19.14
CA SER A 172 24.44 -24.91 -20.05
C SER A 172 25.51 -23.90 -20.44
N LEU A 173 26.76 -24.24 -20.15
CA LEU A 173 27.95 -23.46 -20.50
C LEU A 173 28.55 -24.01 -21.78
N TYR A 174 28.57 -23.18 -22.81
CA TYR A 174 29.23 -23.46 -24.07
C TYR A 174 30.54 -22.68 -24.16
N ALA A 175 31.58 -23.33 -24.66
CA ALA A 175 32.89 -22.72 -24.86
C ALA A 175 33.41 -23.00 -26.27
N ALA A 176 34.14 -22.03 -26.82
CA ALA A 176 34.79 -22.15 -28.12
C ALA A 176 36.24 -21.65 -28.01
N ILE A 177 37.17 -22.38 -28.63
CA ILE A 177 38.57 -21.95 -28.72
C ILE A 177 38.70 -20.93 -29.86
N LEU A 178 39.27 -19.76 -29.56
CA LEU A 178 39.52 -18.71 -30.54
C LEU A 178 40.88 -18.97 -31.25
N GLU A 179 40.86 -19.90 -32.22
CA GLU A 179 41.98 -20.20 -33.12
C GLU A 179 41.67 -19.74 -34.56
N PRO A 180 42.69 -19.57 -35.44
CA PRO A 180 42.47 -19.26 -36.85
C PRO A 180 41.88 -20.48 -37.58
N GLY A 181 40.57 -20.68 -37.45
CA GLY A 181 39.77 -21.75 -38.04
C GLY A 181 38.28 -21.58 -37.71
N PRO A 182 37.37 -22.41 -38.23
CA PRO A 182 35.98 -22.40 -37.80
C PRO A 182 35.90 -22.71 -36.29
N PRO A 183 35.22 -21.89 -35.48
CA PRO A 183 35.16 -22.10 -34.04
C PRO A 183 34.47 -23.43 -33.73
N GLN A 184 35.17 -24.35 -33.07
CA GLN A 184 34.55 -25.55 -32.52
C GLN A 184 33.95 -25.20 -31.16
N ILE A 185 32.62 -25.23 -31.08
CA ILE A 185 31.90 -25.01 -29.84
C ILE A 185 31.64 -26.34 -29.16
N VAL A 186 31.92 -26.39 -27.86
CA VAL A 186 31.74 -27.56 -27.03
C VAL A 186 30.91 -27.17 -25.81
N LEU A 187 30.01 -28.06 -25.39
CA LEU A 187 29.37 -27.97 -24.08
C LEU A 187 30.43 -28.22 -23.00
N ALA A 188 30.86 -27.17 -22.31
CA ALA A 188 31.88 -27.22 -21.27
C ALA A 188 31.31 -27.72 -19.93
N GLY A 189 30.01 -27.53 -19.69
CA GLY A 189 29.34 -28.06 -18.50
C GLY A 189 27.87 -27.69 -18.45
N PHE A 190 27.10 -28.42 -17.63
CA PHE A 190 25.69 -28.11 -17.39
C PHE A 190 25.34 -28.30 -15.91
N ARG A 191 24.34 -27.56 -15.42
CA ARG A 191 23.82 -27.66 -14.04
C ARG A 191 22.29 -27.55 -14.02
N PRO A 192 21.57 -28.48 -13.37
CA PRO A 192 20.14 -28.32 -13.14
C PRO A 192 19.90 -27.24 -12.09
N LEU A 193 18.83 -26.48 -12.26
CA LEU A 193 18.35 -25.41 -11.39
C LEU A 193 16.86 -25.60 -11.13
N GLN A 194 16.45 -25.59 -9.86
CA GLN A 194 15.04 -25.64 -9.47
C GLN A 194 14.50 -24.23 -9.29
N LEU A 195 13.52 -23.81 -10.10
CA LEU A 195 12.84 -22.53 -9.91
C LEU A 195 11.53 -22.78 -9.15
N GLN A 196 11.37 -22.10 -8.02
CA GLN A 196 10.25 -22.31 -7.10
C GLN A 196 9.47 -21.00 -6.95
N VAL A 197 8.29 -20.92 -7.56
CA VAL A 197 7.42 -19.75 -7.42
C VAL A 197 6.68 -19.84 -6.09
N ARG A 198 6.88 -18.86 -5.21
CA ARG A 198 6.32 -18.84 -3.85
C ARG A 198 5.73 -17.47 -3.53
N PRO A 199 4.54 -17.42 -2.88
CA PRO A 199 4.03 -16.17 -2.38
C PRO A 199 4.89 -15.70 -1.19
N SER A 200 5.11 -14.39 -1.09
CA SER A 200 5.69 -13.77 0.10
C SER A 200 4.58 -13.40 1.08
N SER A 201 4.81 -13.62 2.37
CA SER A 201 3.92 -13.19 3.45
C SER A 201 4.69 -12.33 4.44
N THR A 202 4.15 -11.14 4.75
CA THR A 202 4.73 -10.25 5.77
C THR A 202 4.55 -10.83 7.17
N TYR A 203 3.53 -11.68 7.36
CA TYR A 203 3.17 -12.23 8.67
C TYR A 203 4.22 -13.18 9.24
N THR A 204 5.11 -13.71 8.40
CA THR A 204 6.27 -14.51 8.82
C THR A 204 7.16 -13.75 9.81
N THR A 205 7.28 -12.43 9.67
CA THR A 205 8.06 -11.56 10.57
C THR A 205 7.56 -11.61 12.02
N PHE A 206 6.27 -11.88 12.23
CA PHE A 206 5.67 -11.99 13.56
C PHE A 206 5.87 -13.37 14.21
N LEU A 207 6.42 -14.34 13.48
CA LEU A 207 6.69 -15.68 14.01
C LEU A 207 8.09 -15.79 14.62
N PRO A 208 8.31 -16.72 15.56
CA PRO A 208 9.65 -17.10 16.02
C PRO A 208 10.56 -17.54 14.86
N ALA A 209 11.87 -17.29 14.99
CA ALA A 209 12.87 -17.56 13.94
C ALA A 209 12.85 -19.00 13.38
N ILE A 210 12.52 -19.99 14.21
CA ILE A 210 12.40 -21.40 13.79
C ILE A 210 11.31 -21.65 12.73
N PHE A 211 10.29 -20.79 12.65
CA PHE A 211 9.19 -20.91 11.69
C PHE A 211 9.36 -19.99 10.48
N GLN A 212 10.20 -18.96 10.58
CA GLN A 212 10.46 -18.01 9.48
C GLN A 212 11.15 -18.68 8.28
N SER A 213 11.96 -19.71 8.52
CA SER A 213 12.66 -20.47 7.48
C SER A 213 11.80 -21.57 6.82
N SER A 214 10.57 -21.80 7.31
CA SER A 214 9.72 -22.88 6.81
C SER A 214 8.89 -22.43 5.61
N GLU A 215 9.15 -23.02 4.44
CA GLU A 215 8.41 -22.75 3.20
C GLU A 215 6.90 -23.06 3.32
N VAL A 216 6.55 -24.12 4.05
CA VAL A 216 5.15 -24.53 4.28
C VAL A 216 4.41 -23.48 5.09
N VAL A 217 5.05 -22.96 6.14
CA VAL A 217 4.44 -21.94 7.01
C VAL A 217 4.27 -20.63 6.25
N SER A 218 5.27 -20.19 5.50
CA SER A 218 5.20 -18.95 4.70
C SER A 218 4.06 -19.00 3.68
N ARG A 219 3.87 -20.14 3.00
CA ARG A 219 2.75 -20.33 2.07
C ARG A 219 1.40 -20.38 2.76
N PHE A 220 1.31 -21.07 3.89
CA PHE A 220 0.06 -21.13 4.66
C PHE A 220 -0.34 -19.74 5.18
N LEU A 221 0.62 -18.97 5.69
CA LEU A 221 0.38 -17.61 6.14
C LEU A 221 0.02 -16.67 4.99
N ALA A 222 0.63 -16.82 3.81
CA ALA A 222 0.26 -16.01 2.64
C ALA A 222 -1.23 -16.16 2.28
N LEU A 223 -1.79 -17.36 2.39
CA LEU A 223 -3.22 -17.60 2.18
C LEU A 223 -4.09 -16.86 3.22
N ILE A 224 -3.66 -16.86 4.49
CA ILE A 224 -4.35 -16.15 5.57
C ILE A 224 -4.25 -14.63 5.34
N GLU A 225 -3.06 -14.12 5.06
CA GLU A 225 -2.81 -12.70 4.79
C GLU A 225 -3.69 -12.22 3.63
N GLN A 226 -3.72 -12.94 2.51
CA GLN A 226 -4.57 -12.60 1.37
C GLN A 226 -6.08 -12.69 1.70
N ALA A 227 -6.50 -13.64 2.52
CA ALA A 227 -7.91 -13.76 2.94
C ALA A 227 -8.35 -12.61 3.88
N PHE A 228 -7.44 -12.12 4.72
CA PHE A 228 -7.72 -11.04 5.68
C PHE A 228 -7.48 -9.64 5.11
N ASP A 229 -6.72 -9.51 4.02
CA ASP A 229 -6.36 -8.22 3.41
C ASP A 229 -7.57 -7.28 3.21
N PRO A 230 -8.74 -7.72 2.68
CA PRO A 230 -9.90 -6.83 2.56
C PRO A 230 -10.42 -6.29 3.90
N THR A 231 -10.30 -7.08 4.97
CA THR A 231 -10.71 -6.67 6.32
C THR A 231 -9.75 -5.63 6.89
N VAL A 232 -8.44 -5.82 6.66
CA VAL A 232 -7.41 -4.85 7.06
C VAL A 232 -7.62 -3.53 6.32
N GLN A 233 -7.83 -3.57 5.01
CA GLN A 233 -8.14 -2.38 4.20
C GLN A 233 -9.42 -1.67 4.68
N THR A 234 -10.44 -2.43 5.11
CA THR A 234 -11.66 -1.86 5.70
C THR A 234 -11.36 -1.18 7.04
N ALA A 235 -10.51 -1.78 7.88
CA ALA A 235 -10.08 -1.18 9.14
C ALA A 235 -9.24 0.09 8.93
N ASP A 236 -8.36 0.09 7.94
CA ASP A 236 -7.53 1.25 7.58
C ASP A 236 -8.39 2.44 7.09
N SER A 237 -9.55 2.15 6.52
CA SER A 237 -10.53 3.17 6.08
C SER A 237 -11.61 3.48 7.13
N LEU A 238 -11.56 2.88 8.33
CA LEU A 238 -12.57 3.05 9.38
C LEU A 238 -12.76 4.51 9.80
N TRP A 239 -11.69 5.30 9.82
CA TRP A 239 -11.76 6.72 10.18
C TRP A 239 -12.74 7.51 9.28
N ALA A 240 -12.87 7.13 8.02
CA ALA A 240 -13.77 7.79 7.07
C ALA A 240 -15.26 7.54 7.39
N TYR A 241 -15.56 6.46 8.11
CA TYR A 241 -16.89 6.16 8.61
C TYR A 241 -17.22 6.90 9.92
N LEU A 242 -16.20 7.39 10.64
CA LEU A 242 -16.39 8.11 11.91
C LEU A 242 -16.50 9.63 11.75
N ASP A 243 -16.04 10.19 10.63
CA ASP A 243 -16.22 11.61 10.31
C ASP A 243 -17.61 11.84 9.65
N PRO A 244 -18.51 12.65 10.25
CA PRO A 244 -19.81 12.96 9.68
C PRO A 244 -19.77 13.52 8.25
N LEU A 245 -18.67 14.15 7.84
CA LEU A 245 -18.56 14.70 6.48
C LEU A 245 -18.32 13.64 5.42
N THR A 246 -17.62 12.55 5.74
CA THR A 246 -17.25 11.48 4.80
C THR A 246 -18.09 10.22 4.97
N ALA A 247 -18.68 10.02 6.15
CA ALA A 247 -19.47 8.83 6.46
C ALA A 247 -20.65 8.64 5.48
N PRO A 248 -21.05 7.39 5.19
CA PRO A 248 -22.28 7.10 4.46
C PRO A 248 -23.50 7.68 5.20
N GLU A 249 -24.52 8.11 4.45
CA GLU A 249 -25.75 8.67 5.03
C GLU A 249 -26.43 7.73 6.04
N ALA A 250 -26.44 6.43 5.73
CA ALA A 250 -27.02 5.40 6.60
C ALA A 250 -26.35 5.31 7.99
N LEU A 251 -25.11 5.79 8.13
CA LEU A 251 -24.36 5.77 9.38
C LEU A 251 -24.56 7.05 10.21
N LEU A 252 -25.11 8.13 9.63
CA LEU A 252 -25.35 9.38 10.35
C LEU A 252 -26.25 9.21 11.59
N PRO A 253 -27.33 8.40 11.59
CA PRO A 253 -28.11 8.15 12.80
C PRO A 253 -27.32 7.50 13.93
N PHE A 254 -26.39 6.61 13.59
CA PHE A 254 -25.50 5.98 14.58
C PHE A 254 -24.54 7.01 15.18
N LEU A 255 -23.89 7.82 14.35
CA LEU A 255 -23.00 8.89 14.82
C LEU A 255 -23.74 9.93 15.66
N ALA A 256 -24.94 10.33 15.24
CA ALA A 256 -25.79 11.26 15.97
C ALA A 256 -26.23 10.70 17.33
N HIS A 257 -26.61 9.41 17.38
CA HIS A 257 -26.91 8.74 18.63
C HIS A 257 -25.71 8.74 19.59
N TRP A 258 -24.50 8.51 19.07
CA TRP A 258 -23.26 8.50 19.85
C TRP A 258 -22.98 9.82 20.58
N VAL A 259 -23.30 10.95 19.94
CA VAL A 259 -23.15 12.28 20.56
C VAL A 259 -24.46 12.84 21.14
N ALA A 260 -25.50 12.01 21.23
CA ALA A 260 -26.85 12.40 21.66
C ALA A 260 -27.47 13.59 20.88
N TRP A 261 -27.11 13.73 19.59
CA TRP A 261 -27.59 14.80 18.71
C TRP A 261 -28.92 14.40 18.04
N PRO A 262 -29.97 15.24 18.11
CA PRO A 262 -31.21 14.97 17.41
C PRO A 262 -31.06 15.22 15.90
N LEU A 263 -31.37 14.22 15.08
CA LEU A 263 -31.45 14.38 13.63
C LEU A 263 -32.86 14.80 13.23
N ASP A 264 -32.98 16.03 12.74
CA ASP A 264 -34.22 16.53 12.17
C ASP A 264 -34.24 16.30 10.65
N ARG A 265 -35.27 15.59 10.15
CA ARG A 265 -35.46 15.32 8.72
C ARG A 265 -35.79 16.56 7.90
N ARG A 266 -36.18 17.66 8.56
CA ARG A 266 -36.38 18.96 7.92
C ARG A 266 -35.06 19.56 7.41
N TRP A 267 -33.92 19.09 7.91
CA TRP A 267 -32.60 19.54 7.45
C TRP A 267 -32.11 18.71 6.27
N SER A 268 -31.45 19.37 5.31
CA SER A 268 -30.74 18.69 4.23
C SER A 268 -29.57 17.86 4.78
N ILE A 269 -29.19 16.77 4.09
CA ILE A 269 -28.06 15.92 4.49
C ILE A 269 -26.76 16.73 4.72
N PRO A 270 -26.36 17.69 3.85
CA PRO A 270 -25.18 18.50 4.10
C PRO A 270 -25.28 19.38 5.36
N GLN A 271 -26.47 19.83 5.74
CA GLN A 271 -26.67 20.56 7.00
C GLN A 271 -26.58 19.62 8.19
N GLN A 272 -27.21 18.45 8.13
CA GLN A 272 -27.13 17.44 9.20
C GLN A 272 -25.66 17.04 9.47
N ARG A 273 -24.87 16.79 8.42
CA ARG A 273 -23.44 16.46 8.53
C ARG A 273 -22.63 17.58 9.21
N ARG A 274 -22.85 18.84 8.82
CA ARG A 274 -22.16 19.98 9.42
C ARG A 274 -22.56 20.18 10.88
N LEU A 275 -23.86 20.13 11.19
CA LEU A 275 -24.36 20.24 12.57
C LEU A 275 -23.79 19.13 13.44
N LEU A 276 -23.80 17.88 12.94
CA LEU A 276 -23.27 16.73 13.66
C LEU A 276 -21.75 16.86 13.91
N ARG A 277 -20.98 17.32 12.92
CA ARG A 277 -19.55 17.59 13.09
C ARG A 277 -19.25 18.63 14.17
N HIS A 278 -20.13 19.62 14.32
CA HIS A 278 -20.01 20.66 15.34
C HIS A 278 -20.82 20.38 16.61
N ALA A 279 -21.47 19.22 16.75
CA ALA A 279 -22.40 18.93 17.84
C ALA A 279 -21.79 19.18 19.23
N VAL A 280 -20.58 18.65 19.48
CA VAL A 280 -19.86 18.83 20.76
C VAL A 280 -19.55 20.31 21.01
N GLN A 281 -19.14 21.05 19.99
CA GLN A 281 -18.87 22.49 20.11
C GLN A 281 -20.17 23.26 20.43
N LEU A 282 -21.27 22.92 19.78
CA LEU A 282 -22.58 23.52 20.01
C LEU A 282 -23.08 23.25 21.44
N TYR A 283 -22.88 22.04 21.97
CA TYR A 283 -23.20 21.75 23.37
C TYR A 283 -22.37 22.58 24.35
N ARG A 284 -21.07 22.75 24.09
CA ARG A 284 -20.17 23.52 24.98
C ARG A 284 -20.57 24.99 25.09
N TRP A 285 -21.11 25.57 24.02
CA TRP A 285 -21.48 26.98 23.97
C TRP A 285 -22.99 27.22 24.14
N ARG A 286 -23.77 26.19 24.48
CA ARG A 286 -25.21 26.31 24.67
C ARG A 286 -25.54 27.36 25.73
N GLY A 287 -26.58 28.16 25.49
CA GLY A 287 -26.98 29.24 26.37
C GLY A 287 -26.14 30.52 26.28
N THR A 288 -25.14 30.57 25.38
CA THR A 288 -24.33 31.77 25.15
C THR A 288 -24.71 32.46 23.85
N ARG A 289 -24.43 33.77 23.75
CA ARG A 289 -24.55 34.55 22.51
C ARG A 289 -23.77 33.91 21.36
N TYR A 290 -22.52 33.51 21.63
CA TYR A 290 -21.66 32.87 20.64
C TYR A 290 -22.23 31.53 20.15
N GLY A 291 -22.69 30.67 21.05
CA GLY A 291 -23.27 29.37 20.68
C GLY A 291 -24.52 29.50 19.83
N LEU A 292 -25.40 30.47 20.14
CA LEU A 292 -26.57 30.75 19.32
C LEU A 292 -26.18 31.23 17.92
N ARG A 293 -25.23 32.17 17.83
CA ARG A 293 -24.73 32.67 16.54
C ARG A 293 -24.06 31.57 15.72
N LEU A 294 -23.28 30.70 16.36
CA LEU A 294 -22.63 29.56 15.73
C LEU A 294 -23.65 28.54 15.19
N PHE A 295 -24.69 28.21 15.95
CA PHE A 295 -25.73 27.30 15.49
C PHE A 295 -26.44 27.88 14.25
N LEU A 296 -26.87 29.14 14.35
CA LEU A 296 -27.54 29.84 13.26
C LEU A 296 -26.62 29.96 12.02
N HIS A 297 -25.32 30.17 12.21
CA HIS A 297 -24.32 30.16 11.13
C HIS A 297 -24.28 28.82 10.42
N ILE A 298 -24.16 27.70 11.14
CA ILE A 298 -24.05 26.38 10.54
C ILE A 298 -25.34 26.00 9.79
N TYR A 299 -26.50 26.38 10.34
CA TYR A 299 -27.80 26.09 9.74
C TYR A 299 -28.06 26.96 8.48
N THR A 300 -27.95 28.29 8.62
CA THR A 300 -28.30 29.26 7.57
C THR A 300 -27.19 29.48 6.55
N GLY A 301 -25.93 29.18 6.89
CA GLY A 301 -24.77 29.53 6.08
C GLY A 301 -24.41 31.01 6.07
N LEU A 302 -25.12 31.86 6.82
CA LEU A 302 -24.76 33.28 6.98
C LEU A 302 -23.43 33.39 7.73
N PRO A 303 -22.52 34.33 7.38
CA PRO A 303 -21.20 34.39 7.98
C PRO A 303 -21.26 34.66 9.49
N LEU A 304 -20.35 34.00 10.21
CA LEU A 304 -20.12 34.26 11.63
C LEU A 304 -19.12 35.40 11.75
N GLU A 305 -19.62 36.62 11.87
CA GLU A 305 -18.80 37.83 11.94
C GLU A 305 -18.15 38.04 13.33
N ASP A 306 -16.88 38.42 13.33
CA ASP A 306 -16.10 38.62 14.56
C ASP A 306 -16.53 39.90 15.32
N ASP A 307 -15.87 40.17 16.46
CA ASP A 307 -16.22 41.27 17.35
C ASP A 307 -15.75 42.66 16.86
N THR A 308 -15.12 42.73 15.69
CA THR A 308 -14.77 43.99 15.02
C THR A 308 -16.00 44.73 14.51
N ILE A 309 -17.09 44.01 14.22
CA ILE A 309 -18.36 44.58 13.77
C ILE A 309 -19.29 44.71 14.99
N PRO A 310 -19.95 45.87 15.21
CA PRO A 310 -20.96 46.00 16.26
C PRO A 310 -22.07 44.96 16.09
N GLU A 311 -22.50 44.31 17.18
CA GLU A 311 -23.53 43.24 17.13
C GLU A 311 -24.77 43.64 16.33
N ALA A 312 -25.25 44.87 16.49
CA ALA A 312 -26.43 45.38 15.78
C ALA A 312 -26.30 45.36 14.26
N GLN A 313 -25.08 45.40 13.71
CA GLN A 313 -24.79 45.40 12.27
C GLN A 313 -24.53 43.99 11.73
N LYS A 314 -24.41 42.98 12.60
CA LYS A 314 -24.04 41.63 12.17
C LYS A 314 -25.16 40.95 11.38
N ARG A 315 -24.83 40.08 10.43
CA ARG A 315 -25.84 39.29 9.70
C ARG A 315 -26.58 38.30 10.59
N ILE A 316 -25.92 37.85 11.65
CA ILE A 316 -26.53 37.10 12.76
C ILE A 316 -26.30 37.93 14.01
N SER A 317 -27.27 38.80 14.31
CA SER A 317 -27.24 39.73 15.44
C SER A 317 -27.99 39.15 16.63
N VAL A 318 -27.37 39.22 17.81
CA VAL A 318 -28.01 38.85 19.07
C VAL A 318 -27.75 39.96 20.08
N VAL A 319 -28.79 40.75 20.37
CA VAL A 319 -28.70 41.94 21.23
C VAL A 319 -29.55 41.73 22.47
N GLU A 320 -28.94 41.91 23.63
CA GLU A 320 -29.62 41.93 24.93
C GLU A 320 -30.06 43.37 25.24
N ASN A 321 -31.36 43.55 25.52
CA ASN A 321 -31.91 44.87 25.78
C ASN A 321 -31.77 45.23 27.26
N TYR A 322 -30.61 45.77 27.64
CA TYR A 322 -30.36 46.31 28.97
C TYR A 322 -30.95 47.72 29.12
N GLN A 323 -32.27 47.85 29.05
CA GLN A 323 -32.90 49.11 29.45
C GLN A 323 -32.94 49.18 30.97
N THR A 324 -32.08 50.04 31.52
CA THR A 324 -32.18 50.45 32.92
C THR A 324 -33.45 51.29 33.05
N GLY A 325 -34.40 50.85 33.88
CA GLY A 325 -35.63 51.60 34.12
C GLY A 325 -35.36 53.01 34.67
N PHE A 326 -36.34 53.90 34.59
CA PHE A 326 -36.21 55.22 35.18
C PHE A 326 -36.15 55.11 36.71
N VAL A 327 -35.04 55.54 37.30
CA VAL A 327 -34.89 55.66 38.75
C VAL A 327 -35.06 57.13 39.12
N MET A 328 -36.05 57.43 39.97
CA MET A 328 -36.33 58.79 40.44
C MET A 328 -36.29 58.82 41.98
N GLY A 329 -35.39 59.64 42.56
CA GLY A 329 -35.30 59.85 44.01
C GLY A 329 -34.28 58.97 44.76
N ARG A 330 -34.27 59.09 46.10
CA ARG A 330 -33.43 58.29 47.02
C ARG A 330 -34.10 56.93 47.23
N VAL A 331 -33.39 55.85 46.93
CA VAL A 331 -33.97 54.50 46.93
C VAL A 331 -33.56 53.73 48.19
N GLU A 332 -34.54 53.20 48.92
CA GLU A 332 -34.30 52.26 50.02
C GLU A 332 -34.17 50.84 49.45
N PHE A 333 -33.10 50.13 49.84
CA PHE A 333 -32.87 48.75 49.41
C PHE A 333 -34.07 47.86 49.81
N ALA A 334 -34.48 46.98 48.89
CA ALA A 334 -35.58 46.00 48.96
C ALA A 334 -36.98 46.43 48.45
N GLN A 335 -37.19 47.67 48.02
CA GLN A 335 -38.45 48.08 47.38
C GLN A 335 -38.21 49.00 46.18
N MET A 336 -37.88 48.42 45.02
CA MET A 336 -37.73 49.18 43.77
C MET A 336 -38.95 49.00 42.86
N PRO A 337 -39.90 49.96 42.80
CA PRO A 337 -40.78 50.07 41.66
C PRO A 337 -39.97 50.64 40.49
N MET A 338 -39.49 49.77 39.59
CA MET A 338 -38.93 50.20 38.31
C MET A 338 -40.07 50.51 37.35
N LEU A 339 -40.19 51.77 36.93
CA LEU A 339 -41.04 52.15 35.79
C LEU A 339 -40.19 52.20 34.51
N GLY A 340 -40.59 51.44 33.50
CA GLY A 340 -39.98 51.49 32.17
C GLY A 340 -38.61 50.79 32.05
N GLY A 341 -38.33 49.77 32.87
CA GLY A 341 -37.23 48.84 32.58
C GLY A 341 -37.63 47.87 31.48
N GLY A 342 -36.71 47.53 30.58
CA GLY A 342 -36.96 46.55 29.51
C GLY A 342 -37.40 45.19 30.06
N ARG A 343 -37.76 44.27 29.17
CA ARG A 343 -38.08 42.88 29.57
C ARG A 343 -36.82 42.24 30.19
N PRO A 344 -36.83 41.84 31.48
CA PRO A 344 -35.65 41.22 32.08
C PRO A 344 -35.34 39.88 31.39
N PHE A 345 -34.05 39.55 31.26
CA PHE A 345 -33.58 38.34 30.58
C PHE A 345 -34.15 38.18 29.17
N HIS A 346 -34.26 39.28 28.43
CA HIS A 346 -34.80 39.31 27.08
C HIS A 346 -33.73 39.73 26.06
N PHE A 347 -33.67 39.02 24.94
CA PHE A 347 -32.78 39.34 23.83
C PHE A 347 -33.49 39.28 22.48
N SER A 348 -33.01 40.02 21.51
CA SER A 348 -33.52 40.01 20.15
C SER A 348 -32.51 39.34 19.23
N VAL A 349 -32.99 38.38 18.42
CA VAL A 349 -32.23 37.70 17.38
C VAL A 349 -32.67 38.24 16.04
N THR A 350 -31.74 38.81 15.28
CA THR A 350 -32.02 39.32 13.93
C THR A 350 -31.11 38.63 12.92
N LEU A 351 -31.72 38.02 11.89
CA LEU A 351 -31.03 37.39 10.77
C LEU A 351 -31.20 38.24 9.51
N ARG A 352 -30.10 38.49 8.80
CA ARG A 352 -30.08 39.33 7.59
C ARG A 352 -29.55 38.55 6.38
N PRO A 353 -30.36 37.68 5.77
CA PRO A 353 -29.97 36.96 4.56
C PRO A 353 -29.93 37.87 3.33
N ALA A 354 -29.05 37.57 2.39
CA ALA A 354 -29.04 38.23 1.08
C ALA A 354 -30.11 37.58 0.16
N PRO A 355 -30.92 38.35 -0.58
CA PRO A 355 -31.84 37.79 -1.56
C PRO A 355 -31.07 36.99 -2.62
N PRO A 356 -31.56 35.82 -3.07
CA PRO A 356 -32.91 35.26 -2.90
C PRO A 356 -33.06 34.25 -1.75
N GLN A 357 -32.13 34.19 -0.79
CA GLN A 357 -32.14 33.16 0.24
C GLN A 357 -33.34 33.31 1.19
N SER A 358 -34.30 32.38 1.13
CA SER A 358 -35.39 32.28 2.11
C SER A 358 -34.99 31.38 3.28
N LEU A 359 -35.35 31.79 4.50
CA LEU A 359 -35.10 31.02 5.72
C LEU A 359 -36.43 30.51 6.29
N ASP A 360 -36.45 29.25 6.72
CA ASP A 360 -37.61 28.66 7.39
C ASP A 360 -37.70 29.18 8.83
N PHE A 361 -38.66 30.06 9.07
CA PHE A 361 -38.88 30.68 10.37
C PHE A 361 -39.23 29.67 11.47
N ALA A 362 -39.95 28.59 11.14
CA ALA A 362 -40.33 27.58 12.14
C ALA A 362 -39.08 26.83 12.64
N LEU A 363 -38.18 26.47 11.71
CA LEU A 363 -36.90 25.86 12.06
C LEU A 363 -35.99 26.78 12.87
N LEU A 364 -35.91 28.06 12.49
CA LEU A 364 -35.15 29.06 13.25
C LEU A 364 -35.66 29.19 14.69
N LYS A 365 -36.99 29.22 14.86
CA LYS A 365 -37.61 29.27 16.17
C LYS A 365 -37.23 28.05 17.01
N ASP A 366 -37.32 26.85 16.44
CA ASP A 366 -36.96 25.60 17.13
C ASP A 366 -35.48 25.59 17.55
N ILE A 367 -34.58 26.07 16.69
CA ILE A 367 -33.15 26.21 17.00
C ILE A 367 -32.94 27.17 18.17
N VAL A 368 -33.56 28.36 18.14
CA VAL A 368 -33.43 29.35 19.21
C VAL A 368 -33.96 28.78 20.52
N GLU A 369 -35.14 28.14 20.52
CA GLU A 369 -35.69 27.49 21.73
C GLU A 369 -34.77 26.40 22.28
N GLN A 370 -34.12 25.63 21.41
CA GLN A 370 -33.19 24.60 21.85
C GLN A 370 -31.95 25.23 22.51
N VAL A 371 -31.39 26.30 21.98
CA VAL A 371 -30.12 26.86 22.50
C VAL A 371 -30.34 27.82 23.68
N LYS A 372 -31.49 28.50 23.72
CA LYS A 372 -31.83 29.53 24.71
C LYS A 372 -31.80 28.97 26.16
N PRO A 373 -31.27 29.73 27.14
CA PRO A 373 -31.45 29.40 28.55
C PRO A 373 -32.94 29.41 28.93
N ALA A 374 -33.37 28.49 29.80
CA ALA A 374 -34.78 28.33 30.14
C ALA A 374 -35.45 29.60 30.71
N TYR A 375 -34.69 30.48 31.37
CA TYR A 375 -35.19 31.71 31.99
C TYR A 375 -35.24 32.92 31.04
N CYS A 376 -34.69 32.82 29.83
CA CYS A 376 -34.67 33.94 28.90
C CYS A 376 -35.94 33.97 28.02
N THR A 377 -36.32 35.15 27.57
CA THR A 377 -37.30 35.34 26.49
C THR A 377 -36.61 35.96 25.27
N TYR A 378 -37.21 35.83 24.08
CA TYR A 378 -36.63 36.39 22.88
C TYR A 378 -37.66 36.88 21.89
N ASP A 379 -37.23 37.82 21.05
CA ASP A 379 -37.88 38.16 19.79
C ASP A 379 -36.98 37.68 18.64
N LEU A 380 -37.56 37.08 17.60
CA LEU A 380 -36.84 36.57 16.43
C LEU A 380 -37.33 37.28 15.17
N ASN A 381 -36.44 37.97 14.48
CA ASN A 381 -36.72 38.74 13.27
C ASN A 381 -35.83 38.30 12.10
N VAL A 382 -36.39 38.31 10.89
CA VAL A 382 -35.63 38.10 9.64
C VAL A 382 -35.81 39.34 8.78
N GLU A 383 -34.73 40.07 8.55
CA GLU A 383 -34.71 41.31 7.78
C GLU A 383 -34.06 41.03 6.42
N TYR A 384 -34.85 41.10 5.35
CA TYR A 384 -34.32 41.02 3.99
C TYR A 384 -33.87 42.43 3.58
N ASN A 385 -32.56 42.67 3.57
CA ASN A 385 -32.05 43.93 3.02
C ASN A 385 -32.22 43.88 1.50
N GLU A 386 -33.00 44.82 0.94
CA GLU A 386 -32.90 45.15 -0.48
C GLU A 386 -31.49 45.69 -0.73
N ALA A 387 -30.85 45.19 -1.80
CA ALA A 387 -29.47 45.51 -2.16
C ALA A 387 -29.28 46.98 -2.55
#